data_AF-A0A7X0ZJC5-F1
#
_entry.id   AF-A0A7X0ZJC5-F1
#
_cell.length_a   1.000
_cell.length_b   1.000
_cell.length_c   1.000
_cell.angle_alpha   90.00
_cell.angle_beta   90.00
_cell.angle_gamma   90.00
#
_symmetry.space_group_name_H-M   'P 1'
#
loop_
_entity.id
_entity.type
_entity.pdbx_description
1 polymer ?
#
loop_
_entity_poly.entity_id
_entity_poly.type
_entity_poly.pdbx_seq_one_letter_code
_entity_poly.pdbx_strand_id
1 'polypeptide(L)'
;MFENQINKIAKLLESNGYILLDGMSNEQINIIQDLYKITFPPELRELLMTFNPYQLYNWADLSEKNIAKMKNILAWPREGIIFDVKENSFWMDAWGKKPESIALAIDIVEYNLEQASPLIPIYSHRYIPSVPCEVGNPIFSVYQTDIIVCGTDLWDYFRIEFGNKNYEDLKVHKIKTNVPFWSGWIN
;
A
#
# COMPACT_ATOMS: atom_id res chain seq x y z
N MET A 1 -0.93 -22.90 -0.83
CA MET A 1 -0.79 -22.10 0.41
C MET A 1 0.28 -21.05 0.16
N PHE A 2 -0.03 -19.78 0.40
CA PHE A 2 0.94 -18.67 0.31
C PHE A 2 2.01 -18.72 1.42
N GLU A 3 1.85 -19.59 2.42
CA GLU A 3 2.86 -19.90 3.45
C GLU A 3 4.26 -20.20 2.86
N ASN A 4 4.33 -20.92 1.73
CA ASN A 4 5.60 -21.15 1.03
C ASN A 4 6.17 -19.87 0.39
N GLN A 5 5.33 -18.93 -0.06
CA GLN A 5 5.78 -17.64 -0.57
C GLN A 5 6.28 -16.75 0.56
N ILE A 6 5.57 -16.72 1.70
CA ILE A 6 5.94 -15.91 2.86
C ILE A 6 7.28 -16.35 3.46
N ASN A 7 7.51 -17.66 3.59
CA ASN A 7 8.82 -18.18 3.99
C ASN A 7 9.95 -17.81 3.00
N LYS A 8 9.64 -17.65 1.71
CA LYS A 8 10.62 -17.15 0.73
C LYS A 8 10.84 -15.65 0.86
N ILE A 9 9.81 -14.87 1.16
CA ILE A 9 9.94 -13.44 1.47
C ILE A 9 10.84 -13.26 2.69
N ALA A 10 10.64 -14.04 3.76
CA ALA A 10 11.46 -14.01 4.96
C ALA A 10 12.95 -14.21 4.61
N LYS A 11 13.27 -15.32 3.93
CA LYS A 11 14.64 -15.62 3.49
C LYS A 11 15.24 -14.55 2.59
N LEU A 12 14.43 -13.96 1.72
CA LEU A 12 14.88 -12.90 0.83
C LEU A 12 15.26 -11.65 1.62
N LEU A 13 14.42 -11.23 2.57
CA LEU A 13 14.70 -10.10 3.47
C LEU A 13 15.96 -10.35 4.32
N GLU A 14 16.08 -11.53 4.92
CA GLU A 14 17.27 -11.90 5.71
C GLU A 14 18.55 -11.86 4.85
N SER A 15 18.49 -12.38 3.62
CA SER A 15 19.63 -12.34 2.69
C SER A 15 20.05 -10.91 2.28
N ASN A 16 19.13 -9.95 2.41
CA ASN A 16 19.37 -8.52 2.19
C ASN A 16 19.70 -7.77 3.50
N GLY A 17 19.95 -8.48 4.61
CA GLY A 17 20.39 -7.90 5.87
C GLY A 17 19.27 -7.35 6.77
N TYR A 18 18.00 -7.67 6.47
CA TYR A 18 16.89 -7.34 7.34
C TYR A 18 16.76 -8.35 8.49
N ILE A 19 16.49 -7.84 9.68
CA ILE A 19 16.21 -8.62 10.88
C ILE A 19 14.70 -8.83 10.98
N LEU A 20 14.32 -10.10 11.11
CA LEU A 20 12.92 -10.51 11.29
C LEU A 20 12.70 -10.89 12.75
N LEU A 21 11.71 -10.25 13.38
CA LEU A 21 11.26 -10.63 14.73
C LEU A 21 10.11 -11.64 14.63
N ASP A 22 9.73 -12.21 15.77
CA ASP A 22 8.56 -13.08 15.86
C ASP A 22 7.30 -12.38 15.30
N GLY A 23 6.49 -13.16 14.60
CA GLY A 23 5.22 -12.69 14.06
C GLY A 23 4.21 -12.32 15.15
N MET A 24 3.18 -11.59 14.73
CA MET A 24 2.14 -11.08 15.63
C MET A 24 1.01 -12.11 15.82
N SER A 25 0.42 -12.11 17.02
CA SER A 25 -0.77 -12.91 17.31
C SER A 25 -2.01 -12.35 16.61
N ASN A 26 -3.08 -13.16 16.53
CA ASN A 26 -4.36 -12.70 16.00
C ASN A 26 -4.91 -11.47 16.75
N GLU A 27 -4.73 -11.44 18.08
CA GLU A 27 -5.16 -10.34 18.93
C GLU A 27 -4.38 -9.06 18.60
N GLN A 28 -3.06 -9.15 18.44
CA GLN A 28 -2.22 -8.02 18.04
C GLN A 28 -2.62 -7.48 16.68
N ILE A 29 -2.85 -8.36 15.69
CA ILE A 29 -3.34 -7.96 14.37
C ILE A 29 -4.68 -7.22 14.48
N ASN A 30 -5.62 -7.71 15.29
CA ASN A 30 -6.92 -7.07 15.45
C ASN A 30 -6.80 -5.67 16.09
N ILE A 31 -5.95 -5.52 17.12
CA ILE A 31 -5.66 -4.21 17.74
C ILE A 31 -5.15 -3.22 16.69
N ILE A 32 -4.23 -3.65 15.81
CA ILE A 32 -3.66 -2.80 14.76
C ILE A 32 -4.72 -2.40 13.73
N GLN A 33 -5.52 -3.36 13.26
CA GLN A 33 -6.62 -3.09 12.32
C GLN A 33 -7.63 -2.09 12.89
N ASP A 34 -8.00 -2.23 14.16
CA ASP A 34 -8.93 -1.34 14.85
C ASP A 34 -8.35 0.06 15.08
N LEU A 35 -7.05 0.14 15.40
CA LEU A 35 -6.34 1.39 15.65
C LEU A 35 -6.24 2.25 14.39
N TYR A 36 -5.91 1.63 13.25
CA TYR A 36 -5.69 2.34 11.99
C TYR A 36 -6.91 2.32 11.06
N LYS A 37 -8.00 1.64 11.44
CA LYS A 37 -9.21 1.47 10.63
C LYS A 37 -8.92 0.85 9.25
N ILE A 38 -8.09 -0.17 9.25
CA ILE A 38 -7.69 -0.93 8.05
C ILE A 38 -8.02 -2.40 8.22
N THR A 39 -8.06 -3.14 7.11
CA THR A 39 -8.11 -4.61 7.12
C THR A 39 -6.94 -5.13 6.29
N PHE A 40 -6.07 -5.93 6.91
CA PHE A 40 -4.96 -6.52 6.18
C PHE A 40 -5.48 -7.59 5.21
N PRO A 41 -5.13 -7.53 3.92
CA PRO A 41 -5.46 -8.60 3.00
C PRO A 41 -4.74 -9.90 3.43
N PRO A 42 -5.27 -11.09 3.08
CA PRO A 42 -4.81 -12.36 3.63
C PRO A 42 -3.30 -12.60 3.57
N GLU A 43 -2.63 -12.25 2.47
CA GLU A 43 -1.18 -12.47 2.32
C GLU A 43 -0.34 -11.56 3.23
N LEU A 44 -0.74 -10.29 3.39
CA LEU A 44 -0.03 -9.38 4.31
C LEU A 44 -0.33 -9.74 5.77
N ARG A 45 -1.56 -10.16 6.08
CA ARG A 45 -1.90 -10.68 7.41
C ARG A 45 -1.03 -11.87 7.78
N GLU A 46 -0.96 -12.87 6.89
CA GLU A 46 -0.16 -14.07 7.12
C GLU A 46 1.33 -13.74 7.24
N LEU A 47 1.85 -12.81 6.42
CA LEU A 47 3.24 -12.34 6.53
C LEU A 47 3.52 -11.80 7.93
N LEU A 48 2.69 -10.86 8.39
CA LEU A 48 2.83 -10.21 9.69
C LEU A 48 2.64 -11.18 10.87
N MET A 49 1.84 -12.23 10.69
CA MET A 49 1.67 -13.30 11.68
C MET A 49 2.83 -14.32 11.67
N THR A 50 3.53 -14.45 10.54
CA THR A 50 4.68 -15.34 10.42
C THR A 50 5.96 -14.68 10.95
N PHE A 51 6.19 -13.41 10.60
CA PHE A 51 7.34 -12.63 11.08
C PHE A 51 7.05 -11.13 11.05
N ASN A 52 7.71 -10.36 11.91
CA ASN A 52 7.61 -8.90 11.94
C ASN A 52 8.86 -8.25 11.30
N PRO A 53 8.76 -7.69 10.07
CA PRO A 53 9.85 -6.95 9.43
C PRO A 53 9.91 -5.51 9.95
N TYR A 54 10.23 -5.33 11.23
CA TYR A 54 10.10 -4.04 11.95
C TYR A 54 10.89 -2.87 11.30
N GLN A 55 11.95 -3.18 10.55
CA GLN A 55 12.75 -2.18 9.82
C GLN A 55 12.03 -1.59 8.59
N LEU A 56 11.00 -2.27 8.06
CA LEU A 56 10.14 -1.71 7.02
C LEU A 56 9.09 -0.80 7.69
N TYR A 57 8.17 -1.41 8.44
CA TYR A 57 7.21 -0.74 9.31
C TYR A 57 6.96 -1.57 10.56
N ASN A 58 7.22 -0.99 11.73
CA ASN A 58 7.00 -1.66 12.99
C ASN A 58 5.53 -1.53 13.44
N TRP A 59 4.67 -2.41 12.91
CA TRP A 59 3.26 -2.44 13.26
C TRP A 59 2.99 -2.79 14.74
N ALA A 60 3.94 -3.47 15.39
CA ALA A 60 3.84 -3.87 16.80
C ALA A 60 4.17 -2.73 17.78
N ASP A 61 4.84 -1.66 17.34
CA ASP A 61 5.15 -0.50 18.18
C ASP A 61 3.92 0.42 18.29
N LEU A 62 3.27 0.38 19.45
CA LEU A 62 2.09 1.20 19.76
C LEU A 62 2.44 2.49 20.52
N SER A 63 3.70 2.92 20.49
CA SER A 63 4.08 4.24 21.02
C SER A 63 3.40 5.35 20.22
N GLU A 64 3.05 6.45 20.90
CA GLU A 64 2.41 7.61 20.26
C GLU A 64 3.20 8.13 19.06
N LYS A 65 4.54 8.11 19.17
CA LYS A 65 5.45 8.51 18.10
C LYS A 65 5.30 7.61 16.86
N ASN A 66 5.28 6.29 17.03
CA ASN A 66 5.13 5.37 15.89
C ASN A 66 3.72 5.43 15.31
N ILE A 67 2.69 5.55 16.17
CA ILE A 67 1.30 5.71 15.72
C ILE A 67 1.15 6.97 14.85
N ALA A 68 1.70 8.11 15.29
CA ALA A 68 1.67 9.35 14.51
C ALA A 68 2.39 9.18 13.15
N LYS A 69 3.56 8.54 13.15
CA LYS A 69 4.31 8.22 11.93
C LYS A 69 3.48 7.35 10.98
N MET A 70 2.90 6.27 11.46
CA MET A 70 2.10 5.34 10.65
C MET A 70 0.84 6.00 10.08
N LYS A 71 0.18 6.85 10.86
CA LYS A 71 -0.97 7.65 10.37
C LYS A 71 -0.57 8.58 9.22
N ASN A 72 0.57 9.25 9.31
CA ASN A 72 1.05 10.10 8.22
C ASN A 72 1.36 9.27 6.96
N ILE A 73 1.97 8.09 7.10
CA ILE A 73 2.27 7.22 5.95
C ILE A 73 1.00 6.68 5.30
N LEU A 74 -0.02 6.34 6.10
CA LEU A 74 -1.34 5.92 5.63
C LEU A 74 -2.09 7.05 4.92
N ALA A 75 -1.91 8.30 5.36
CA ALA A 75 -2.51 9.48 4.73
C ALA A 75 -1.79 9.93 3.45
N TRP A 76 -0.51 9.57 3.28
CA TRP A 76 0.35 10.01 2.19
C TRP A 76 -0.27 9.87 0.78
N PRO A 77 -0.91 8.75 0.39
CA PRO A 77 -1.57 8.67 -0.92
C PRO A 77 -2.61 9.77 -1.16
N ARG A 78 -3.46 10.04 -0.15
CA ARG A 78 -4.50 11.07 -0.22
C ARG A 78 -3.88 12.46 -0.27
N GLU A 79 -2.96 12.74 0.66
CA GLU A 79 -2.29 14.03 0.77
C GLU A 79 -1.49 14.38 -0.48
N GLY A 80 -0.82 13.39 -1.09
CA GLY A 80 -0.06 13.57 -2.32
C GLY A 80 -0.95 13.93 -3.51
N ILE A 81 -2.12 13.30 -3.66
CA ILE A 81 -3.07 13.64 -4.73
C ILE A 81 -3.61 15.06 -4.55
N ILE A 82 -4.00 15.44 -3.33
CA ILE A 82 -4.48 16.79 -3.02
C ILE A 82 -3.38 17.83 -3.28
N PHE A 83 -2.14 17.51 -2.91
CA PHE A 83 -0.97 18.36 -3.18
C PHE A 83 -0.83 18.64 -4.68
N ASP A 84 -0.90 17.62 -5.53
CA ASP A 84 -0.73 17.80 -6.98
C ASP A 84 -1.86 18.63 -7.62
N VAL A 85 -3.08 18.49 -7.10
CA VAL A 85 -4.21 19.34 -7.52
C VAL A 85 -3.94 20.80 -7.18
N LYS A 86 -3.38 21.05 -6.00
CA LYS A 86 -3.12 22.38 -5.46
C LYS A 86 -1.91 23.07 -6.07
N GLU A 87 -0.78 22.35 -6.16
CA GLU A 87 0.53 22.93 -6.47
C GLU A 87 0.97 22.61 -7.90
N ASN A 88 0.52 21.49 -8.47
CA ASN A 88 0.97 20.99 -9.79
C ASN A 88 -0.12 21.02 -10.87
N SER A 89 -1.25 21.67 -10.58
CA SER A 89 -2.39 21.80 -11.50
C SER A 89 -3.00 20.47 -11.99
N PHE A 90 -2.70 19.33 -11.36
CA PHE A 90 -3.24 18.04 -11.75
C PHE A 90 -4.77 18.04 -11.73
N TRP A 91 -5.37 17.31 -12.67
CA TRP A 91 -6.81 17.12 -12.75
C TRP A 91 -7.14 15.90 -13.62
N MET A 92 -8.00 15.01 -13.14
CA MET A 92 -8.50 13.88 -13.93
C MET A 92 -9.81 14.24 -14.62
N ASP A 93 -9.98 13.79 -15.87
CA ASP A 93 -11.24 13.95 -16.62
C ASP A 93 -12.44 13.32 -15.88
N ALA A 94 -12.19 12.24 -15.12
CA ALA A 94 -13.20 11.57 -14.29
C ALA A 94 -13.82 12.46 -13.21
N TRP A 95 -13.14 13.54 -12.80
CA TRP A 95 -13.66 14.52 -11.83
C TRP A 95 -14.51 15.62 -12.49
N GLY A 96 -14.70 15.56 -13.81
CA GLY A 96 -15.43 16.54 -14.59
C GLY A 96 -14.59 17.77 -14.93
N LYS A 97 -15.23 18.91 -15.18
CA LYS A 97 -14.53 20.16 -15.52
C LYS A 97 -13.86 20.74 -14.28
N LYS A 98 -12.55 21.02 -14.36
CA LYS A 98 -11.80 21.69 -13.30
C LYS A 98 -12.42 23.07 -12.98
N PRO A 99 -12.79 23.35 -11.71
CA PRO A 99 -13.26 24.66 -11.32
C PRO A 99 -12.10 25.67 -11.26
N GLU A 100 -12.41 26.96 -11.36
CA GLU A 100 -11.41 28.04 -11.22
C GLU A 100 -10.99 28.24 -9.75
N SER A 101 -11.88 27.94 -8.81
CA SER A 101 -11.59 28.02 -7.37
C SER A 101 -10.84 26.78 -6.91
N ILE A 102 -9.66 26.99 -6.32
CA ILE A 102 -8.87 25.91 -5.74
C ILE A 102 -9.59 25.22 -4.57
N ALA A 103 -10.37 25.96 -3.78
CA ALA A 103 -11.13 25.38 -2.68
C ALA A 103 -12.18 24.38 -3.22
N LEU A 104 -12.90 24.75 -4.28
CA LEU A 104 -13.86 23.84 -4.93
C LEU A 104 -13.17 22.65 -5.60
N ALA A 105 -11.97 22.85 -6.17
CA ALA A 105 -11.20 21.75 -6.75
C ALA A 105 -10.81 20.72 -5.67
N ILE A 106 -10.36 21.20 -4.50
CA ILE A 106 -10.04 20.35 -3.35
C ILE A 106 -11.29 19.63 -2.85
N ASP A 107 -12.42 20.31 -2.69
CA ASP A 107 -13.68 19.69 -2.24
C ASP A 107 -14.12 18.53 -3.15
N ILE A 108 -14.01 18.71 -4.48
CA ILE A 108 -14.32 17.66 -5.46
C ILE A 108 -13.37 16.47 -5.30
N VAL A 109 -12.07 16.73 -5.13
CA VAL A 109 -11.05 15.69 -5.02
C VAL A 109 -11.20 14.93 -3.71
N GLU A 110 -11.43 15.61 -2.60
CA GLU A 110 -11.70 15.03 -1.28
C GLU A 110 -12.93 14.11 -1.34
N TYR A 111 -14.03 14.57 -1.96
CA TYR A 111 -15.24 13.77 -2.16
C TYR A 111 -14.97 12.48 -2.96
N ASN A 112 -14.14 12.55 -4.01
CA ASN A 112 -13.76 11.36 -4.77
C ASN A 112 -12.86 10.43 -3.94
N LEU A 113 -11.93 10.99 -3.16
CA LEU A 113 -11.00 10.24 -2.31
C LEU A 113 -11.69 9.56 -1.11
N GLU A 114 -12.90 9.97 -0.72
CA GLU A 114 -13.72 9.24 0.26
C GLU A 114 -14.07 7.82 -0.21
N GLN A 115 -14.10 7.59 -1.52
CA GLN A 115 -14.36 6.27 -2.10
C GLN A 115 -13.10 5.40 -2.22
N ALA A 116 -11.93 5.94 -1.92
CA ALA A 116 -10.67 5.23 -2.01
C ALA A 116 -10.55 4.23 -0.87
N SER A 117 -10.39 2.94 -1.19
CA SER A 117 -10.06 1.95 -0.16
C SER A 117 -8.69 2.26 0.44
N PRO A 118 -8.48 2.08 1.77
CA PRO A 118 -7.17 2.30 2.37
C PRO A 118 -6.05 1.52 1.67
N LEU A 119 -4.93 2.22 1.43
CA LEU A 119 -3.67 1.64 0.99
C LEU A 119 -2.78 1.39 2.21
N ILE A 120 -2.37 0.14 2.39
CA ILE A 120 -1.59 -0.30 3.54
C ILE A 120 -0.11 -0.28 3.16
N PRO A 121 0.75 0.45 3.89
CA PRO A 121 2.15 0.58 3.54
C PRO A 121 2.92 -0.73 3.81
N ILE A 122 3.77 -1.12 2.86
CA ILE A 122 4.65 -2.29 2.96
C ILE A 122 6.09 -1.84 3.18
N TYR A 123 6.58 -0.93 2.33
CA TYR A 123 7.93 -0.35 2.44
C TYR A 123 8.03 0.92 1.59
N SER A 124 8.64 2.00 2.09
CA SER A 124 8.80 3.25 1.34
C SER A 124 7.46 3.75 0.75
N HIS A 125 7.41 4.08 -0.54
CA HIS A 125 6.19 4.47 -1.25
C HIS A 125 5.37 3.29 -1.80
N ARG A 126 5.50 2.10 -1.20
CA ARG A 126 4.89 0.85 -1.69
C ARG A 126 3.72 0.44 -0.81
N TYR A 127 2.57 0.21 -1.44
CA TYR A 127 1.30 -0.02 -0.75
C TYR A 127 0.54 -1.20 -1.35
N ILE A 128 -0.19 -1.93 -0.49
CA ILE A 128 -1.17 -2.94 -0.90
C ILE A 128 -2.59 -2.44 -0.59
N PRO A 129 -3.58 -2.61 -1.48
CA PRO A 129 -4.93 -2.21 -1.18
C PRO A 129 -5.57 -3.13 -0.13
N SER A 130 -6.33 -2.52 0.77
CA SER A 130 -7.17 -3.25 1.74
C SER A 130 -8.42 -3.86 1.11
N VAL A 131 -8.85 -3.35 -0.06
CA VAL A 131 -10.02 -3.83 -0.81
C VAL A 131 -9.62 -4.14 -2.27
N PRO A 132 -9.95 -5.33 -2.81
CA PRO A 132 -10.66 -6.42 -2.13
C PRO A 132 -9.79 -7.08 -1.06
N CYS A 133 -10.40 -7.58 0.02
CA CYS A 133 -9.69 -8.32 1.06
C CYS A 133 -9.44 -9.77 0.61
N GLU A 134 -8.60 -9.91 -0.41
CA GLU A 134 -8.35 -11.15 -1.14
C GLU A 134 -6.85 -11.34 -1.39
N VAL A 135 -6.46 -12.57 -1.76
CA VAL A 135 -5.10 -12.87 -2.21
C VAL A 135 -4.84 -12.28 -3.61
N GLY A 136 -3.57 -12.08 -3.95
CA GLY A 136 -3.13 -11.64 -5.28
C GLY A 136 -3.45 -10.18 -5.58
N ASN A 137 -3.51 -9.34 -4.53
CA ASN A 137 -3.66 -7.90 -4.71
C ASN A 137 -2.35 -7.30 -5.25
N PRO A 138 -2.42 -6.38 -6.23
CA PRO A 138 -1.24 -5.75 -6.77
C PRO A 138 -0.60 -4.83 -5.73
N ILE A 139 0.71 -4.62 -5.86
CA ILE A 139 1.43 -3.64 -5.04
C ILE A 139 1.61 -2.37 -5.85
N PHE A 140 1.19 -1.25 -5.28
CA PHE A 140 1.29 0.07 -5.88
C PHE A 140 2.54 0.79 -5.39
N SER A 141 3.25 1.44 -6.31
CA SER A 141 4.11 2.57 -5.97
C SER A 141 3.25 3.83 -6.06
N VAL A 142 3.18 4.60 -4.97
CA VAL A 142 2.37 5.82 -4.91
C VAL A 142 3.25 7.01 -4.54
N TYR A 143 3.50 7.88 -5.51
CA TYR A 143 4.17 9.14 -5.29
C TYR A 143 3.30 10.27 -5.85
N GLN A 144 2.49 10.86 -4.97
CA GLN A 144 1.47 11.84 -5.37
C GLN A 144 0.53 11.24 -6.43
N THR A 145 0.41 11.85 -7.62
CA THR A 145 -0.43 11.33 -8.71
C THR A 145 0.31 10.35 -9.64
N ASP A 146 1.61 10.12 -9.43
CA ASP A 146 2.34 9.04 -10.10
C ASP A 146 2.09 7.72 -9.36
N ILE A 147 1.12 6.96 -9.88
CA ILE A 147 0.67 5.69 -9.34
C ILE A 147 0.89 4.59 -10.38
N ILE A 148 1.79 3.66 -10.05
CA ILE A 148 2.10 2.52 -10.92
C ILE A 148 2.01 1.20 -10.14
N VAL A 149 1.79 0.10 -10.86
CA VAL A 149 1.92 -1.24 -10.28
C VAL A 149 3.39 -1.63 -10.27
N CYS A 150 3.92 -1.98 -9.10
CA CYS A 150 5.29 -2.42 -8.86
C CYS A 150 5.41 -3.92 -8.53
N GLY A 151 4.29 -4.63 -8.44
CA GLY A 151 4.25 -6.09 -8.33
C GLY A 151 2.84 -6.62 -8.58
N THR A 152 2.72 -7.78 -9.23
CA THR A 152 1.40 -8.39 -9.51
C THR A 152 0.73 -8.96 -8.27
N ASP A 153 1.54 -9.33 -7.27
CA ASP A 153 1.15 -9.78 -5.94
C ASP A 153 2.28 -9.46 -4.95
N LEU A 154 2.08 -9.79 -3.67
CA LEU A 154 3.06 -9.52 -2.61
C LEU A 154 4.42 -10.20 -2.90
N TRP A 155 4.41 -11.45 -3.35
CA TRP A 155 5.64 -12.19 -3.64
C TRP A 155 6.39 -11.62 -4.84
N ASP A 156 5.67 -11.29 -5.91
CA ASP A 156 6.23 -10.70 -7.11
C ASP A 156 6.91 -9.36 -6.82
N TYR A 157 6.27 -8.52 -5.99
CA TYR A 157 6.85 -7.28 -5.49
C TYR A 157 8.16 -7.51 -4.73
N PHE A 158 8.18 -8.40 -3.72
CA PHE A 158 9.40 -8.64 -2.94
C PHE A 158 10.55 -9.17 -3.80
N ARG A 159 10.27 -9.95 -4.85
CA ARG A 159 11.28 -10.39 -5.82
C ARG A 159 11.86 -9.26 -6.65
N ILE A 160 11.07 -8.23 -6.95
CA ILE A 160 11.51 -7.04 -7.69
C ILE A 160 12.32 -6.13 -6.77
N GLU A 161 11.80 -5.85 -5.57
CA GLU A 161 12.39 -4.89 -4.65
C GLU A 161 13.66 -5.42 -3.95
N PHE A 162 13.70 -6.72 -3.60
CA PHE A 162 14.78 -7.32 -2.81
C PHE A 162 15.44 -8.53 -3.49
N GLY A 163 14.98 -8.90 -4.68
CA GLY A 163 15.49 -10.07 -5.41
C GLY A 163 16.16 -9.70 -6.73
N ASN A 164 16.28 -10.70 -7.59
CA ASN A 164 16.93 -10.56 -8.90
C ASN A 164 15.92 -10.42 -10.05
N LYS A 165 14.65 -10.14 -9.75
CA LYS A 165 13.64 -9.94 -10.80
C LYS A 165 13.66 -8.47 -11.22
N ASN A 166 13.74 -8.18 -12.51
CA ASN A 166 13.66 -6.80 -12.97
C ASN A 166 12.19 -6.34 -13.04
N TYR A 167 11.98 -5.03 -12.93
CA TYR A 167 10.66 -4.43 -13.03
C TYR A 167 10.03 -4.67 -14.42
N GLU A 168 10.83 -4.64 -15.47
CA GLU A 168 10.41 -4.86 -16.86
C GLU A 168 9.86 -6.28 -17.10
N ASP A 169 10.18 -7.24 -16.22
CA ASP A 169 9.68 -8.61 -16.26
C ASP A 169 8.30 -8.76 -15.57
N LEU A 170 7.65 -7.65 -15.22
CA LEU A 170 6.31 -7.63 -14.64
C LEU A 170 5.30 -8.25 -15.63
N LYS A 171 4.56 -9.25 -15.17
CA LYS A 171 3.55 -9.93 -16.00
C LYS A 171 2.26 -9.13 -15.95
N VAL A 172 2.18 -8.05 -16.73
CA VAL A 172 1.05 -7.10 -16.74
C VAL A 172 -0.31 -7.79 -16.88
N HIS A 173 -0.40 -8.84 -17.71
CA HIS A 173 -1.63 -9.64 -17.90
C HIS A 173 -2.10 -10.40 -16.64
N LYS A 174 -1.28 -10.49 -15.59
CA LYS A 174 -1.62 -11.09 -14.30
C LYS A 174 -2.03 -10.07 -13.24
N ILE A 175 -1.89 -8.77 -13.53
CA ILE A 175 -2.30 -7.72 -12.61
C ILE A 175 -3.80 -7.82 -12.42
N LYS A 176 -4.20 -7.92 -11.16
CA LYS A 176 -5.60 -7.91 -10.75
C LYS A 176 -6.15 -6.50 -10.91
N THR A 177 -7.16 -6.34 -11.76
CA THR A 177 -7.75 -5.03 -12.14
C THR A 177 -9.05 -4.70 -11.41
N ASN A 178 -9.52 -5.55 -10.50
CA ASN A 178 -10.69 -5.31 -9.67
C ASN A 178 -10.29 -4.74 -8.30
N VAL A 179 -9.38 -3.75 -8.27
CA VAL A 179 -9.09 -2.95 -7.07
C VAL A 179 -9.92 -1.67 -7.15
N PRO A 180 -11.03 -1.55 -6.39
CA PRO A 180 -11.90 -0.37 -6.45
C PRO A 180 -11.12 0.92 -6.22
N PHE A 181 -11.52 1.98 -6.92
CA PHE A 181 -10.85 3.28 -6.97
C PHE A 181 -9.45 3.23 -7.62
N TRP A 182 -8.49 2.48 -7.06
CA TRP A 182 -7.08 2.51 -7.45
C TRP A 182 -6.81 1.97 -8.86
N SER A 183 -7.62 1.04 -9.36
CA SER A 183 -7.45 0.55 -10.75
C SER A 183 -7.68 1.65 -11.80
N GLY A 184 -8.44 2.70 -11.47
CA GLY A 184 -8.66 3.84 -12.35
C GLY A 184 -7.46 4.79 -12.46
N TRP A 185 -6.41 4.56 -11.67
CA TRP A 185 -5.16 5.34 -11.69
C TRP A 185 -4.04 4.63 -12.44
N ILE A 186 -4.24 3.37 -12.81
CA ILE A 186 -3.24 2.59 -13.54
C ILE A 186 -3.42 2.89 -15.03
N ASN A 187 -2.40 3.50 -15.64
CA ASN A 187 -2.31 3.70 -17.10
C ASN A 187 -1.75 2.47 -17.81
#